data_AF-A0A8J5CIA3-F1
#
_entry.id   AF-A0A8J5CIA3-F1
#
_cell.length_a   1.000
_cell.length_b   1.000
_cell.length_c   1.000
_cell.angle_alpha   90.00
_cell.angle_beta   90.00
_cell.angle_gamma   90.00
#
_symmetry.space_group_name_H-M   'P 1'
#
loop_
_entity.id
_entity.type
_entity.pdbx_description
1 polymer ?
#
loop_
_entity_poly.entity_id
_entity_poly.type
_entity_poly.pdbx_seq_one_letter_code
_entity_poly.pdbx_strand_id
1 'polypeptide(L)'
;MLGEARCPHHKYRNAVVSTVIVAAVMVALRLCAQVVGVGVVSGGGDARLGLEEAGQWEEVVVRGPPGGQLPAPTRHDCHYYNCFNVYRCGRNGNQRLSVYVYPLARYVDEERVAIKPVSREFYEVLDAILTSEYHVGSPEEACVLIPPIDTLNENNLRRDKIAQAFAMLPHWSGGENHLLFNMLPGTAPLFHTSLGVERGRAMVAGGGFSTLTYRRGYDIAIPVFNPAYPDEPVGRKLMSQRQWLVVSSQVNIHRDYRDDLEAQVTQGSGGRDLLVLGRCQGGGEGNLTQRCRQGDTYPYPGVLRVRDAKFCLVLRGGRLGQSVLHDAMRAGCVPVVVADTYTLPFSEVIDWREAAIQVYEEDLSDVVNILKRDVSEERLAEMQQQVLWLYEQYFASVRDITLTTLKILNDRVFPAHARSLDKWNTRPRPSAVNNPLFLPLTAPASEGFTAVILTYDRLESLFQVIQMMAQVPSLAKVLVVWNNQKKPPPQASLWPKIGVPLKVVQTRENKLSNRFYPYEEIDTECILAIDDDINMMTADELEFGYQVG
;
A
#
# COMPACT_ATOMS: atom_id res chain seq x y z
N MET A 1 12.00 38.78 -13.49
CA MET A 1 12.28 37.79 -12.42
C MET A 1 11.29 36.67 -12.64
N LEU A 2 11.80 35.51 -13.03
CA LEU A 2 11.05 34.39 -13.60
C LEU A 2 10.12 33.74 -12.57
N GLY A 3 8.91 33.38 -12.99
CA GLY A 3 8.04 32.47 -12.23
C GLY A 3 8.70 31.10 -12.14
N GLU A 4 9.00 30.66 -10.92
CA GLU A 4 9.52 29.32 -10.67
C GLU A 4 8.37 28.39 -10.28
N ALA A 5 8.15 27.35 -11.08
CA ALA A 5 7.59 26.11 -10.54
C ALA A 5 8.66 25.50 -9.63
N ARG A 6 8.43 25.47 -8.31
CA ARG A 6 9.36 24.85 -7.35
C ARG A 6 8.76 23.58 -6.76
N CYS A 7 9.35 22.45 -7.13
CA CYS A 7 9.48 21.28 -6.26
C CYS A 7 10.78 21.42 -5.45
N PRO A 8 10.77 21.21 -4.12
CA PRO A 8 11.96 21.42 -3.28
C PRO A 8 12.99 20.30 -3.50
N HIS A 9 14.08 20.61 -4.21
CA HIS A 9 15.29 19.79 -4.25
C HIS A 9 16.50 20.57 -3.71
N HIS A 10 17.07 20.08 -2.60
CA HIS A 10 18.39 20.48 -2.13
C HIS A 10 19.48 19.80 -2.98
N LYS A 11 20.25 20.59 -3.73
CA LYS A 11 21.49 20.13 -4.37
C LYS A 11 22.68 20.37 -3.45
N TYR A 12 23.39 19.29 -3.13
CA TYR A 12 24.75 19.30 -2.61
C TYR A 12 25.74 19.76 -3.70
N ARG A 13 26.75 20.57 -3.32
CA ARG A 13 27.99 20.74 -4.08
C ARG A 13 29.22 20.51 -3.19
N ASN A 14 29.95 19.47 -3.57
CA ASN A 14 31.40 19.24 -3.56
C ASN A 14 32.27 19.65 -2.36
N ALA A 15 33.00 18.68 -1.80
CA ALA A 15 34.46 18.65 -1.90
C ALA A 15 35.06 17.29 -1.54
N VAL A 16 35.86 16.77 -2.47
CA VAL A 16 36.84 15.69 -2.31
C VAL A 16 37.87 16.12 -1.25
N VAL A 17 37.92 15.48 -0.08
CA VAL A 17 39.11 15.16 0.76
C VAL A 17 38.61 14.34 1.95
N SER A 18 38.73 13.00 1.95
CA SER A 18 38.69 12.21 3.22
C SER A 18 39.13 10.74 3.12
N THR A 19 39.82 10.32 2.07
CA THR A 19 40.27 8.92 1.96
C THR A 19 41.54 8.62 2.77
N VAL A 20 42.17 9.61 3.41
CA VAL A 20 43.41 9.42 4.20
C VAL A 20 43.16 9.38 5.72
N ILE A 21 42.02 9.89 6.22
CA ILE A 21 41.73 9.97 7.66
C ILE A 21 41.06 8.69 8.19
N VAL A 22 40.27 8.00 7.36
CA VAL A 22 39.55 6.76 7.77
C VAL A 22 40.51 5.59 8.04
N ALA A 23 41.65 5.53 7.34
CA ALA A 23 42.66 4.48 7.56
C ALA A 23 43.42 4.68 8.89
N ALA A 24 43.68 5.92 9.31
CA ALA A 24 44.39 6.22 10.54
C ALA A 24 43.52 5.96 11.80
N VAL A 25 42.22 6.22 11.73
CA VAL A 25 41.28 6.00 12.85
C VAL A 25 41.01 4.50 13.08
N MET A 26 40.97 3.70 12.00
CA MET A 26 40.78 2.24 12.09
C MET A 26 42.01 1.50 12.67
N VAL A 27 43.22 2.03 12.46
CA VAL A 27 44.45 1.47 13.07
C VAL A 27 44.56 1.86 14.54
N ALA A 28 44.18 3.08 14.92
CA ALA A 28 44.16 3.51 16.32
C ALA A 28 43.13 2.76 17.18
N LEU A 29 41.94 2.47 16.64
CA LEU A 29 40.90 1.70 17.35
C LEU A 29 41.28 0.22 17.55
N ARG A 30 42.06 -0.37 16.64
CA ARG A 30 42.58 -1.74 16.81
C ARG A 30 43.71 -1.83 17.84
N LEU A 31 44.50 -0.77 18.02
CA LEU A 31 45.57 -0.70 19.03
C LEU A 31 45.02 -0.41 20.45
N CYS A 32 43.91 0.32 20.59
CA CYS A 32 43.26 0.50 21.89
C CYS A 32 42.55 -0.77 22.42
N ALA A 33 42.12 -1.67 21.54
CA ALA A 33 41.41 -2.90 21.94
C ALA A 33 42.33 -3.99 22.54
N GLN A 34 43.65 -3.82 22.54
CA GLN A 34 44.60 -4.81 23.10
C GLN A 34 45.19 -4.44 24.47
N VAL A 35 44.85 -3.28 25.06
CA VAL A 35 45.53 -2.80 26.28
C VAL A 35 44.61 -2.59 27.50
N VAL A 36 43.28 -2.66 27.37
CA VAL A 36 42.37 -2.49 28.52
C VAL A 36 41.55 -3.75 28.75
N GLY A 37 42.10 -4.65 29.56
CA GLY A 37 41.33 -5.71 30.22
C GLY A 37 40.48 -5.10 31.33
N VAL A 38 39.19 -4.91 31.07
CA VAL A 38 38.16 -4.69 32.10
C VAL A 38 36.93 -5.48 31.69
N GLY A 39 36.58 -6.48 32.50
CA GLY A 39 35.38 -7.28 32.32
C GLY A 39 34.13 -6.40 32.39
N VAL A 40 33.33 -6.42 31.33
CA VAL A 40 31.97 -5.89 31.33
C VAL A 40 31.04 -7.09 31.38
N VAL A 41 30.31 -7.19 32.49
CA VAL A 41 29.22 -8.13 32.70
C VAL A 41 28.18 -7.89 31.61
N SER A 42 28.02 -8.89 30.75
CA SER A 42 26.97 -8.99 29.74
C SER A 42 25.61 -9.17 30.44
N GLY A 43 24.99 -8.07 30.83
CA GLY A 43 23.58 -7.98 31.19
C GLY A 43 22.74 -7.51 30.00
N GLY A 44 22.82 -8.22 28.87
CA GLY A 44 21.93 -8.03 27.74
C GLY A 44 20.93 -9.19 27.71
N GLY A 45 19.80 -9.03 28.42
CA GLY A 45 18.68 -9.95 28.28
C GLY A 45 18.11 -9.83 26.88
N ASP A 46 18.44 -10.79 26.01
CA ASP A 46 17.76 -11.04 24.75
C ASP A 46 16.35 -11.56 25.09
N ALA A 47 15.44 -10.64 25.42
CA ALA A 47 14.04 -10.93 25.66
C ALA A 47 13.36 -11.17 24.31
N ARG A 48 13.67 -12.32 23.69
CA ARG A 48 12.78 -12.92 22.70
C ARG A 48 11.47 -13.17 23.43
N LEU A 49 10.44 -12.38 23.16
CA LEU A 49 9.10 -12.61 23.67
C LEU A 49 8.68 -14.04 23.26
N GLY A 50 8.76 -14.98 24.18
CA GLY A 50 8.46 -16.37 23.86
C GLY A 50 6.95 -16.54 23.74
N LEU A 51 6.47 -17.17 22.66
CA LEU A 51 5.11 -17.75 22.65
C LEU A 51 4.88 -18.70 23.86
N GLU A 52 5.97 -19.23 24.43
CA GLU A 52 5.99 -20.06 25.64
C GLU A 52 5.72 -19.27 26.94
N GLU A 53 5.85 -17.93 26.94
CA GLU A 53 5.53 -17.08 28.10
C GLU A 53 4.06 -16.65 28.15
N ALA A 54 3.21 -17.15 27.24
CA ALA A 54 1.77 -16.85 27.23
C ALA A 54 1.04 -17.22 28.55
N GLY A 55 1.64 -18.09 29.37
CA GLY A 55 1.17 -18.42 30.72
C GLY A 55 1.45 -17.33 31.78
N GLN A 56 2.23 -16.29 31.47
CA GLN A 56 2.57 -15.17 32.35
C GLN A 56 1.89 -13.85 31.97
N TRP A 57 1.10 -13.83 30.89
CA TRP A 57 0.41 -12.61 30.47
C TRP A 57 -0.70 -12.25 31.45
N GLU A 58 -0.84 -10.96 31.73
CA GLU A 58 -1.94 -10.45 32.54
C GLU A 58 -3.29 -10.76 31.86
N GLU A 59 -4.24 -11.32 32.62
CA GLU A 59 -5.59 -11.57 32.14
C GLU A 59 -6.46 -10.31 32.28
N VAL A 60 -6.95 -9.82 31.15
CA VAL A 60 -7.85 -8.67 31.08
C VAL A 60 -9.27 -9.17 30.79
N VAL A 61 -10.15 -9.05 31.79
CA VAL A 61 -11.57 -9.42 31.66
C VAL A 61 -12.31 -8.33 30.91
N VAL A 62 -12.80 -8.64 29.71
CA VAL A 62 -13.62 -7.76 28.88
C VAL A 62 -15.06 -7.81 29.37
N ARG A 63 -15.40 -6.80 30.16
CA ARG A 63 -16.74 -6.63 30.72
C ARG A 63 -17.60 -5.85 29.74
N GLY A 64 -18.86 -6.27 29.58
CA GLY A 64 -19.88 -5.40 28.99
C GLY A 64 -20.05 -4.15 29.87
N PRO A 65 -20.35 -2.97 29.34
CA PRO A 65 -20.25 -1.73 30.12
C PRO A 65 -21.34 -1.67 31.21
N PRO A 66 -21.01 -1.58 32.52
CA PRO A 66 -21.88 -0.96 33.50
C PRO A 66 -21.57 0.54 33.46
N GLY A 67 -22.27 1.30 32.61
CA GLY A 67 -22.04 2.75 32.44
C GLY A 67 -20.79 3.16 31.64
N GLY A 68 -20.12 2.22 30.95
CA GLY A 68 -19.00 2.49 30.05
C GLY A 68 -19.42 2.90 28.62
N GLN A 69 -18.54 3.62 27.91
CA GLN A 69 -18.75 4.00 26.50
C GLN A 69 -18.90 2.75 25.62
N LEU A 70 -19.97 2.72 24.82
CA LEU A 70 -20.14 1.71 23.78
C LEU A 70 -19.00 1.83 22.74
N PRO A 71 -18.56 0.71 22.13
CA PRO A 71 -17.60 0.76 21.04
C PRO A 71 -18.08 1.72 19.95
N ALA A 72 -17.21 2.64 19.53
CA ALA A 72 -17.54 3.59 18.49
C ALA A 72 -17.76 2.85 17.15
N PRO A 73 -18.85 3.13 16.42
CA PRO A 73 -19.10 2.51 15.14
C PRO A 73 -18.02 2.89 14.13
N THR A 74 -17.78 1.99 13.19
CA THR A 74 -16.80 2.13 12.12
C THR A 74 -17.11 3.35 11.26
N ARG A 75 -16.10 4.19 11.05
CA ARG A 75 -16.18 5.31 10.12
C ARG A 75 -15.67 4.94 8.74
N HIS A 76 -16.60 4.86 7.79
CA HIS A 76 -16.30 4.55 6.39
C HIS A 76 -15.83 5.76 5.59
N ASP A 77 -16.13 6.97 6.05
CA ASP A 77 -15.76 8.27 5.47
C ASP A 77 -14.36 8.76 5.88
N CYS A 78 -13.51 7.86 6.39
CA CYS A 78 -12.17 8.22 6.87
C CYS A 78 -11.15 8.34 5.74
N HIS A 79 -10.44 9.46 5.79
CA HIS A 79 -9.32 9.85 4.96
C HIS A 79 -8.17 10.34 5.86
N TYR A 80 -6.99 10.51 5.24
CA TYR A 80 -5.80 10.97 5.95
C TYR A 80 -6.02 12.29 6.71
N TYR A 81 -6.73 13.25 6.12
CA TYR A 81 -6.90 14.59 6.69
C TYR A 81 -7.99 14.70 7.76
N ASN A 82 -8.93 13.74 7.86
CA ASN A 82 -10.09 13.85 8.78
C ASN A 82 -10.09 12.84 9.94
N CYS A 83 -9.40 11.70 9.78
CA CYS A 83 -9.38 10.63 10.78
C CYS A 83 -7.97 10.25 11.24
N PHE A 84 -6.92 10.81 10.63
CA PHE A 84 -5.54 10.62 11.07
C PHE A 84 -4.97 11.94 11.60
N ASN A 85 -4.42 11.88 12.81
CA ASN A 85 -3.84 13.01 13.50
C ASN A 85 -2.33 13.05 13.28
N VAL A 86 -1.92 13.76 12.22
CA VAL A 86 -0.51 13.93 11.85
C VAL A 86 0.30 14.68 12.91
N TYR A 87 -0.32 15.48 13.79
CA TYR A 87 0.37 16.23 14.83
C TYR A 87 0.95 15.36 15.96
N ARG A 88 0.58 14.07 16.01
CA ARG A 88 1.25 13.07 16.86
C ARG A 88 2.59 12.60 16.28
N CYS A 89 2.82 12.85 14.99
CA CYS A 89 3.95 12.35 14.24
C CYS A 89 5.07 13.39 14.15
N GLY A 90 6.33 12.94 14.03
CA GLY A 90 7.48 13.82 13.82
C GLY A 90 8.07 14.48 15.08
N ARG A 91 7.55 14.17 16.29
CA ARG A 91 8.07 14.68 17.57
C ARG A 91 9.55 14.36 17.80
N ASN A 92 10.02 13.24 17.24
CA ASN A 92 11.38 12.75 17.45
C ASN A 92 12.40 13.35 16.47
N GLY A 93 12.01 14.27 15.58
CA GLY A 93 12.91 14.99 14.66
C GLY A 93 13.53 14.15 13.52
N ASN A 94 13.48 12.83 13.61
CA ASN A 94 14.22 11.91 12.73
C ASN A 94 13.49 11.54 11.42
N GLN A 95 12.41 12.25 11.05
CA GLN A 95 11.62 11.99 9.83
C GLN A 95 11.22 10.50 9.67
N ARG A 96 11.00 9.84 10.81
CA ARG A 96 10.71 8.42 10.92
C ARG A 96 9.42 8.23 11.69
N LEU A 97 8.60 7.30 11.22
CA LEU A 97 7.39 6.88 11.90
C LEU A 97 7.73 6.29 13.29
N SER A 98 7.02 6.73 14.33
CA SER A 98 7.10 6.14 15.67
C SER A 98 5.86 5.29 15.93
N VAL A 99 6.07 4.03 16.30
CA VAL A 99 5.02 3.03 16.48
C VAL A 99 5.11 2.45 17.88
N TYR A 100 4.02 2.52 18.63
CA TYR A 100 3.90 1.90 19.95
C TYR A 100 3.03 0.65 19.88
N VAL A 101 3.51 -0.42 20.49
CA VAL A 101 2.75 -1.66 20.67
C VAL A 101 2.28 -1.70 22.12
N TYR A 102 0.98 -1.86 22.33
CA TYR A 102 0.43 -2.02 23.68
C TYR A 102 1.00 -3.29 24.35
N PRO A 103 1.09 -3.32 25.69
CA PRO A 103 1.56 -4.50 26.41
C PRO A 103 0.71 -5.73 26.08
N LEU A 104 1.38 -6.87 25.86
CA LEU A 104 0.70 -8.13 25.59
C LEU A 104 -0.16 -8.53 26.79
N ALA A 105 -1.41 -8.87 26.52
CA ALA A 105 -2.36 -9.28 27.54
C ALA A 105 -3.31 -10.36 26.98
N ARG A 106 -3.81 -11.21 27.87
CA ARG A 106 -4.77 -12.25 27.53
C ARG A 106 -6.19 -11.72 27.78
N TYR A 107 -6.90 -11.41 26.70
CA TYR A 107 -8.27 -10.91 26.78
C TYR A 107 -9.27 -12.06 26.90
N VAL A 108 -10.01 -12.08 28.01
CA VAL A 108 -11.02 -13.10 28.33
C VAL A 108 -12.39 -12.45 28.56
N ASP A 109 -13.47 -13.21 28.41
CA ASP A 109 -14.80 -12.77 28.84
C ASP A 109 -15.02 -12.95 30.35
N GLU A 110 -16.25 -12.72 30.80
CA GLU A 110 -16.66 -12.84 32.20
C GLU A 110 -16.55 -14.28 32.72
N GLU A 111 -16.68 -15.26 31.83
CA GLU A 111 -16.49 -16.70 32.08
C GLU A 111 -15.02 -17.16 31.97
N ARG A 112 -14.07 -16.23 31.80
CA ARG A 112 -12.63 -16.48 31.61
C ARG A 112 -12.28 -17.28 30.35
N VAL A 113 -13.16 -17.27 29.35
CA VAL A 113 -12.89 -17.84 28.03
C VAL A 113 -12.19 -16.79 27.17
N ALA A 114 -11.06 -17.16 26.58
CA ALA A 114 -10.30 -16.29 25.69
C ALA A 114 -11.17 -15.79 24.54
N ILE A 115 -11.14 -14.47 24.27
CA ILE A 115 -11.90 -13.86 23.18
C ILE A 115 -11.31 -14.25 21.83
N LYS A 116 -9.98 -14.24 21.75
CA LYS A 116 -9.22 -14.76 20.62
C LYS A 116 -7.82 -15.13 21.12
N PRO A 117 -7.38 -16.38 20.97
CA PRO A 117 -5.98 -16.74 21.18
C PRO A 117 -5.08 -16.01 20.18
N VAL A 118 -3.91 -15.57 20.62
CA VAL A 118 -2.90 -14.96 19.75
C VAL A 118 -2.31 -16.03 18.83
N SER A 119 -2.45 -15.83 17.52
CA SER A 119 -1.82 -16.70 16.51
C SER A 119 -0.31 -16.45 16.41
N ARG A 120 0.41 -17.43 15.88
CA ARG A 120 1.84 -17.31 15.58
C ARG A 120 2.08 -16.17 14.59
N GLU A 121 1.24 -16.05 13.57
CA GLU A 121 1.37 -15.02 12.54
C GLU A 121 1.17 -13.62 13.14
N PHE A 122 0.21 -13.43 14.06
CA PHE A 122 0.03 -12.15 14.72
C PHE A 122 1.20 -11.83 15.65
N TYR A 123 1.73 -12.84 16.33
CA TYR A 123 2.96 -12.69 17.09
C TYR A 123 4.14 -12.25 16.21
N GLU A 124 4.32 -12.83 15.02
CA GLU A 124 5.34 -12.42 14.05
C GLU A 124 5.16 -10.96 13.58
N VAL A 125 3.91 -10.47 13.44
CA VAL A 125 3.63 -9.04 13.19
C VAL A 125 4.15 -8.17 14.34
N LEU A 126 3.81 -8.52 15.59
CA LEU A 126 4.22 -7.74 16.76
C LEU A 126 5.74 -7.75 16.94
N ASP A 127 6.38 -8.91 16.83
CA ASP A 127 7.84 -9.07 16.88
C ASP A 127 8.53 -8.25 15.79
N ALA A 128 7.99 -8.26 14.56
CA ALA A 128 8.49 -7.44 13.47
C ALA A 128 8.45 -5.94 13.78
N ILE A 129 7.41 -5.47 14.46
CA ILE A 129 7.29 -4.06 14.88
C ILE A 129 8.28 -3.77 16.00
N LEU A 130 8.26 -4.54 17.08
CA LEU A 130 9.09 -4.34 18.29
C LEU A 130 10.59 -4.34 18.00
N THR A 131 11.03 -5.18 17.07
CA THR A 131 12.44 -5.28 16.65
C THR A 131 12.82 -4.31 15.52
N SER A 132 11.86 -3.52 15.02
CA SER A 132 12.11 -2.56 13.94
C SER A 132 12.64 -1.21 14.45
N GLU A 133 13.16 -0.42 13.52
CA GLU A 133 13.59 0.96 13.79
C GLU A 133 12.44 1.93 14.10
N TYR A 134 11.18 1.51 13.90
CA TYR A 134 9.98 2.31 14.11
C TYR A 134 9.45 2.24 15.54
N HIS A 135 9.86 1.24 16.32
CA HIS A 135 9.32 1.03 17.67
C HIS A 135 9.74 2.12 18.67
N VAL A 136 8.79 2.55 19.51
CA VAL A 136 9.03 3.43 20.66
C VAL A 136 8.41 2.84 21.93
N GLY A 137 9.02 3.14 23.08
CA GLY A 137 8.61 2.56 24.37
C GLY A 137 7.42 3.25 25.05
N SER A 138 6.98 4.41 24.56
CA SER A 138 5.90 5.19 25.17
C SER A 138 4.80 5.57 24.16
N PRO A 139 3.51 5.55 24.55
CA PRO A 139 2.41 5.94 23.67
C PRO A 139 2.39 7.44 23.34
N GLU A 140 3.02 8.29 24.15
CA GLU A 140 3.11 9.74 23.95
C GLU A 140 4.08 10.13 22.82
N GLU A 141 5.11 9.33 22.59
CA GLU A 141 6.08 9.51 21.50
C GLU A 141 5.58 8.91 20.17
N ALA A 142 4.54 8.07 20.24
CA ALA A 142 4.04 7.30 19.11
C ALA A 142 3.12 8.12 18.19
N CYS A 143 3.42 8.03 16.90
CA CYS A 143 2.56 8.46 15.82
C CYS A 143 1.43 7.45 15.60
N VAL A 144 1.73 6.15 15.60
CA VAL A 144 0.76 5.05 15.38
C VAL A 144 0.77 4.08 16.56
N LEU A 145 -0.40 3.56 16.93
CA LEU A 145 -0.56 2.59 18.02
C LEU A 145 -1.10 1.26 17.51
N ILE A 146 -0.55 0.16 18.02
CA ILE A 146 -0.88 -1.21 17.63
C ILE A 146 -1.47 -1.97 18.82
N PRO A 147 -2.79 -2.23 18.82
CA PRO A 147 -3.43 -3.05 19.85
C PRO A 147 -2.86 -4.47 19.91
N PRO A 148 -2.80 -5.10 21.08
CA PRO A 148 -2.25 -6.45 21.24
C PRO A 148 -3.38 -7.50 21.08
N ILE A 149 -4.28 -7.29 20.12
CA ILE A 149 -5.46 -8.13 19.90
C ILE A 149 -5.43 -8.68 18.48
N ASP A 150 -5.38 -10.01 18.38
CA ASP A 150 -5.33 -10.70 17.10
C ASP A 150 -6.64 -10.53 16.32
N THR A 151 -6.56 -9.79 15.22
CA THR A 151 -7.65 -9.63 14.26
C THR A 151 -7.27 -10.14 12.87
N LEU A 152 -6.19 -10.92 12.72
CA LEU A 152 -5.71 -11.37 11.42
C LEU A 152 -6.74 -12.21 10.67
N ASN A 153 -7.50 -13.04 11.40
CA ASN A 153 -8.49 -13.95 10.84
C ASN A 153 -9.82 -13.88 11.59
N GLU A 154 -10.87 -13.48 10.86
CA GLU A 154 -12.23 -13.39 11.41
C GLU A 154 -12.93 -14.73 11.63
N ASN A 155 -12.34 -15.86 11.19
CA ASN A 155 -12.85 -17.18 11.53
C ASN A 155 -12.87 -17.33 13.07
N ASN A 156 -14.06 -17.57 13.62
CA ASN A 156 -14.33 -17.71 15.07
C ASN A 156 -14.04 -16.45 15.90
N LEU A 157 -14.18 -15.26 15.29
CA LEU A 157 -13.91 -14.00 15.95
C LEU A 157 -15.16 -13.43 16.64
N ARG A 158 -15.08 -13.19 17.96
CA ARG A 158 -16.18 -12.60 18.74
C ARG A 158 -16.17 -11.08 18.60
N ARG A 159 -16.76 -10.57 17.52
CA ARG A 159 -16.69 -9.16 17.09
C ARG A 159 -17.06 -8.17 18.19
N ASP A 160 -18.18 -8.38 18.87
CA ASP A 160 -18.67 -7.45 19.91
C ASP A 160 -17.70 -7.35 21.10
N LYS A 161 -17.12 -8.49 21.51
CA LYS A 161 -16.15 -8.55 22.61
C LYS A 161 -14.82 -7.91 22.22
N ILE A 162 -14.37 -8.06 20.97
CA ILE A 162 -13.15 -7.39 20.51
C ILE A 162 -13.34 -5.88 20.39
N ALA A 163 -14.50 -5.44 19.90
CA ALA A 163 -14.83 -4.02 19.86
C ALA A 163 -14.85 -3.41 21.28
N GLN A 164 -15.38 -4.14 22.27
CA GLN A 164 -15.30 -3.76 23.69
C GLN A 164 -13.86 -3.71 24.20
N ALA A 165 -13.05 -4.71 23.85
CA ALA A 165 -11.64 -4.75 24.24
C ALA A 165 -10.86 -3.55 23.68
N PHE A 166 -11.12 -3.13 22.43
CA PHE A 166 -10.55 -1.90 21.88
C PHE A 166 -10.97 -0.67 22.68
N ALA A 167 -12.26 -0.54 22.99
CA ALA A 167 -12.78 0.59 23.77
C ALA A 167 -12.19 0.70 25.18
N MET A 168 -11.71 -0.41 25.75
CA MET A 168 -11.05 -0.46 27.06
C MET A 168 -9.57 -0.03 27.02
N LEU A 169 -8.95 0.10 25.85
CA LEU A 169 -7.54 0.48 25.75
C LEU A 169 -7.35 1.96 26.16
N PRO A 170 -6.39 2.28 27.06
CA PRO A 170 -6.24 3.63 27.62
C PRO A 170 -6.11 4.78 26.63
N HIS A 171 -5.53 4.53 25.45
CA HIS A 171 -5.31 5.55 24.41
C HIS A 171 -6.15 5.34 23.14
N TRP A 172 -7.15 4.45 23.15
CA TRP A 172 -7.95 4.11 21.96
C TRP A 172 -8.50 5.33 21.22
N SER A 173 -9.00 6.33 21.97
CA SER A 173 -9.45 7.62 21.44
C SER A 173 -10.41 7.50 20.23
N GLY A 174 -11.26 6.47 20.24
CA GLY A 174 -12.17 6.16 19.13
C GLY A 174 -11.45 5.66 17.87
N GLY A 175 -10.28 5.04 17.99
CA GLY A 175 -9.48 4.46 16.91
C GLY A 175 -8.53 5.43 16.19
N GLU A 176 -8.41 6.69 16.63
CA GLU A 176 -7.50 7.66 16.00
C GLU A 176 -6.05 7.17 16.05
N ASN A 177 -5.35 7.19 14.90
CA ASN A 177 -3.97 6.72 14.73
C ASN A 177 -3.72 5.24 15.13
N HIS A 178 -4.76 4.42 15.25
CA HIS A 178 -4.59 2.98 15.46
C HIS A 178 -4.48 2.26 14.13
N LEU A 179 -3.60 1.26 14.05
CA LEU A 179 -3.48 0.37 12.91
C LEU A 179 -3.80 -1.06 13.33
N LEU A 180 -4.74 -1.68 12.64
CA LEU A 180 -5.15 -3.07 12.83
C LEU A 180 -4.70 -3.92 11.64
N PHE A 181 -4.27 -5.15 11.87
CA PHE A 181 -3.92 -6.09 10.81
C PHE A 181 -5.02 -7.14 10.64
N ASN A 182 -5.49 -7.32 9.42
CA ASN A 182 -6.50 -8.30 9.06
C ASN A 182 -6.22 -8.89 7.68
N MET A 183 -5.72 -10.12 7.62
CA MET A 183 -5.47 -10.79 6.33
C MET A 183 -6.73 -11.47 5.78
N LEU A 184 -7.66 -11.85 6.66
CA LEU A 184 -8.77 -12.74 6.34
C LEU A 184 -10.10 -12.14 6.86
N PRO A 185 -10.68 -11.16 6.13
CA PRO A 185 -11.91 -10.49 6.53
C PRO A 185 -13.16 -11.34 6.28
N GLY A 186 -14.19 -11.08 7.08
CA GLY A 186 -15.51 -11.69 6.95
C GLY A 186 -15.55 -13.19 7.26
N THR A 187 -16.74 -13.77 7.36
CA THR A 187 -16.94 -15.21 7.62
C THR A 187 -18.19 -15.66 6.89
N ALA A 188 -18.29 -16.94 6.53
CA ALA A 188 -19.53 -17.47 5.99
C ALA A 188 -20.71 -17.17 6.94
N PRO A 189 -21.88 -16.75 6.44
CA PRO A 189 -22.23 -16.57 5.02
C PRO A 189 -21.89 -15.19 4.44
N LEU A 190 -21.48 -14.21 5.27
CA LEU A 190 -21.22 -12.82 4.88
C LEU A 190 -19.72 -12.50 4.89
N PHE A 191 -19.09 -12.65 3.72
CA PHE A 191 -17.68 -12.31 3.52
C PHE A 191 -17.50 -10.81 3.29
N HIS A 192 -17.45 -10.05 4.39
CA HIS A 192 -17.09 -8.63 4.34
C HIS A 192 -15.74 -8.41 3.63
N THR A 193 -15.64 -7.29 2.93
CA THR A 193 -14.46 -6.86 2.18
C THR A 193 -13.54 -5.95 3.01
N SER A 194 -13.79 -5.85 4.32
CA SER A 194 -12.94 -5.19 5.32
C SER A 194 -13.18 -5.83 6.68
N LEU A 195 -12.33 -5.55 7.67
CA LEU A 195 -12.51 -6.02 9.04
C LEU A 195 -13.92 -5.69 9.56
N GLY A 196 -14.68 -6.73 9.93
CA GLY A 196 -16.07 -6.62 10.40
C GLY A 196 -16.24 -6.21 11.86
N VAL A 197 -15.16 -5.82 12.54
CA VAL A 197 -15.18 -5.37 13.95
C VAL A 197 -15.34 -3.86 14.01
N GLU A 198 -16.20 -3.40 14.93
CA GLU A 198 -16.36 -1.98 15.21
C GLU A 198 -15.07 -1.39 15.79
N ARG A 199 -14.54 -0.39 15.07
CA ARG A 199 -13.18 0.12 15.31
C ARG A 199 -13.05 1.64 15.23
N GLY A 200 -14.18 2.36 15.21
CA GLY A 200 -14.17 3.82 15.07
C GLY A 200 -13.37 4.28 13.85
N ARG A 201 -12.35 5.09 14.11
CA ARG A 201 -11.43 5.67 13.11
C ARG A 201 -10.23 4.81 12.76
N ALA A 202 -10.03 3.62 13.34
CA ALA A 202 -8.79 2.87 13.13
C ALA A 202 -8.54 2.53 11.64
N MET A 203 -7.28 2.65 11.22
CA MET A 203 -6.77 2.18 9.93
C MET A 203 -6.68 0.65 9.94
N VAL A 204 -6.86 0.04 8.77
CA VAL A 204 -6.76 -1.40 8.58
C VAL A 204 -5.74 -1.71 7.51
N ALA A 205 -4.72 -2.49 7.88
CA ALA A 205 -3.89 -3.25 6.96
C ALA A 205 -4.64 -4.54 6.61
N GLY A 206 -5.35 -4.53 5.47
CA GLY A 206 -6.41 -5.48 5.11
C GLY A 206 -6.11 -6.34 3.88
N GLY A 207 -6.40 -7.63 3.93
CA GLY A 207 -6.10 -8.60 2.86
C GLY A 207 -7.13 -8.75 1.76
N GLY A 208 -8.37 -8.31 1.99
CA GLY A 208 -9.52 -8.63 1.13
C GLY A 208 -10.35 -7.43 0.69
N PHE A 209 -9.71 -6.28 0.51
CA PHE A 209 -10.39 -5.04 0.15
C PHE A 209 -11.08 -5.12 -1.21
N SER A 210 -12.31 -4.60 -1.25
CA SER A 210 -12.99 -4.22 -2.48
C SER A 210 -12.72 -2.74 -2.77
N THR A 211 -12.62 -2.36 -4.04
CA THR A 211 -12.58 -0.96 -4.49
C THR A 211 -13.75 -0.13 -3.95
N LEU A 212 -14.88 -0.77 -3.61
CA LEU A 212 -16.07 -0.13 -3.03
C LEU A 212 -15.94 0.19 -1.53
N THR A 213 -15.14 -0.57 -0.79
CA THR A 213 -15.00 -0.41 0.68
C THR A 213 -13.61 0.04 1.11
N TYR A 214 -12.65 0.06 0.19
CA TYR A 214 -11.27 0.44 0.45
C TYR A 214 -11.15 1.95 0.65
N ARG A 215 -10.73 2.37 1.84
CA ARG A 215 -10.44 3.78 2.14
C ARG A 215 -9.06 4.14 1.59
N ARG A 216 -9.00 4.49 0.30
CA ARG A 216 -7.75 4.79 -0.43
C ARG A 216 -6.94 5.88 0.29
N GLY A 217 -5.62 5.66 0.43
CA GLY A 217 -4.71 6.56 1.15
C GLY A 217 -4.87 6.54 2.68
N TYR A 218 -5.85 5.81 3.22
CA TYR A 218 -6.08 5.65 4.65
C TYR A 218 -5.78 4.22 5.11
N ASP A 219 -6.50 3.25 4.57
CA ASP A 219 -6.22 1.82 4.76
C ASP A 219 -5.03 1.37 3.89
N ILE A 220 -4.51 0.17 4.15
CA ILE A 220 -3.39 -0.41 3.41
C ILE A 220 -3.78 -1.81 2.96
N ALA A 221 -3.86 -2.04 1.66
CA ALA A 221 -4.05 -3.39 1.14
C ALA A 221 -2.78 -4.22 1.40
N ILE A 222 -2.92 -5.38 2.04
CA ILE A 222 -1.82 -6.33 2.32
C ILE A 222 -2.14 -7.69 1.67
N PRO A 223 -1.16 -8.60 1.48
CA PRO A 223 -1.48 -9.94 0.97
C PRO A 223 -2.17 -10.81 2.02
N VAL A 224 -2.83 -11.86 1.55
CA VAL A 224 -3.21 -13.00 2.40
C VAL A 224 -2.03 -13.97 2.46
N PHE A 225 -1.38 -14.06 3.62
CA PHE A 225 -0.21 -14.91 3.81
C PHE A 225 -0.58 -16.39 3.92
N ASN A 226 0.22 -17.26 3.31
CA ASN A 226 0.11 -18.71 3.47
C ASN A 226 1.24 -19.25 4.35
N PRO A 227 0.95 -19.71 5.60
CA PRO A 227 1.98 -20.19 6.52
C PRO A 227 2.44 -21.63 6.22
N ALA A 228 1.88 -22.30 5.21
CA ALA A 228 2.12 -23.73 5.01
C ALA A 228 3.56 -24.09 4.57
N TYR A 229 4.42 -23.12 4.18
CA TYR A 229 5.75 -23.40 3.62
C TYR A 229 6.83 -22.34 3.94
N PRO A 230 7.12 -22.01 5.21
CA PRO A 230 8.05 -20.94 5.55
C PRO A 230 9.50 -21.21 5.06
N ASP A 231 9.93 -22.48 5.01
CA ASP A 231 11.35 -22.83 4.89
C ASP A 231 11.79 -23.42 3.54
N GLU A 232 10.92 -23.49 2.54
CA GLU A 232 11.32 -24.01 1.22
C GLU A 232 11.95 -22.91 0.36
N PRO A 233 13.26 -22.99 0.02
CA PRO A 233 13.92 -21.95 -0.76
C PRO A 233 13.29 -21.81 -2.14
N VAL A 234 13.10 -20.56 -2.59
CA VAL A 234 12.62 -20.23 -3.94
C VAL A 234 13.61 -20.84 -4.94
N GLY A 235 13.24 -21.99 -5.52
CA GLY A 235 14.16 -22.75 -6.36
C GLY A 235 14.47 -22.02 -7.65
N ARG A 236 15.64 -21.35 -7.72
CA ARG A 236 16.19 -20.65 -8.91
C ARG A 236 16.60 -21.57 -10.06
N LYS A 237 16.23 -22.87 -10.04
CA LYS A 237 16.81 -23.89 -10.91
C LYS A 237 16.22 -23.83 -12.34
N LEU A 238 16.93 -23.10 -13.20
CA LEU A 238 16.87 -22.98 -14.68
C LEU A 238 15.49 -23.19 -15.33
N MET A 239 15.00 -22.10 -15.93
CA MET A 239 13.76 -21.99 -16.70
C MET A 239 13.81 -22.74 -18.04
N SER A 240 13.71 -24.06 -18.04
CA SER A 240 13.43 -24.79 -19.29
C SER A 240 12.52 -26.00 -19.07
N GLN A 241 11.47 -26.04 -19.90
CA GLN A 241 10.37 -27.02 -20.00
C GLN A 241 9.17 -26.83 -19.05
N ARG A 242 8.49 -25.68 -19.17
CA ARG A 242 7.14 -25.48 -18.61
C ARG A 242 6.11 -26.35 -19.33
N GLN A 243 5.34 -27.13 -18.58
CA GLN A 243 4.35 -28.04 -19.14
C GLN A 243 3.01 -27.34 -19.43
N TRP A 244 2.50 -26.47 -18.55
CA TRP A 244 1.19 -25.81 -18.68
C TRP A 244 1.27 -24.29 -18.92
N LEU A 245 0.37 -23.77 -19.76
CA LEU A 245 0.21 -22.33 -19.97
C LEU A 245 -0.51 -21.68 -18.78
N VAL A 246 -1.70 -22.15 -18.40
CA VAL A 246 -2.51 -21.58 -17.32
C VAL A 246 -2.85 -22.66 -16.27
N VAL A 247 -2.77 -22.30 -14.99
CA VAL A 247 -3.23 -23.15 -13.87
C VAL A 247 -4.23 -22.40 -13.00
N SER A 248 -5.39 -23.01 -12.79
CA SER A 248 -6.36 -22.63 -11.74
C SER A 248 -6.23 -23.60 -10.57
N SER A 249 -5.94 -23.09 -9.37
CA SER A 249 -5.66 -23.91 -8.18
C SER A 249 -6.59 -23.66 -6.99
N GLN A 250 -7.56 -22.76 -7.15
CA GLN A 250 -8.50 -22.39 -6.11
C GLN A 250 -9.56 -23.49 -5.91
N VAL A 251 -9.74 -23.90 -4.65
CA VAL A 251 -10.65 -25.01 -4.31
C VAL A 251 -12.12 -24.61 -4.20
N ASN A 252 -12.39 -23.32 -3.96
CA ASN A 252 -13.73 -22.79 -3.64
C ASN A 252 -14.15 -21.71 -4.65
N ILE A 253 -14.03 -22.02 -5.94
CA ILE A 253 -14.47 -21.13 -7.03
C ILE A 253 -15.97 -21.29 -7.28
N HIS A 254 -16.63 -20.24 -7.77
CA HIS A 254 -18.03 -20.30 -8.16
C HIS A 254 -18.25 -21.35 -9.26
N ARG A 255 -19.44 -21.95 -9.30
CA ARG A 255 -19.76 -23.00 -10.27
C ARG A 255 -19.63 -22.49 -11.71
N ASP A 256 -20.18 -21.32 -12.01
CA ASP A 256 -20.16 -20.77 -13.36
C ASP A 256 -18.72 -20.55 -13.85
N TYR A 257 -17.84 -20.00 -13.00
CA TYR A 257 -16.42 -19.85 -13.33
C TYR A 257 -15.72 -21.19 -13.57
N ARG A 258 -16.09 -22.21 -12.80
CA ARG A 258 -15.55 -23.55 -13.02
C ARG A 258 -16.01 -24.10 -14.35
N ASP A 259 -17.29 -23.93 -14.69
CA ASP A 259 -17.86 -24.41 -15.94
C ASP A 259 -17.22 -23.67 -17.15
N ASP A 260 -16.99 -22.36 -17.06
CA ASP A 260 -16.27 -21.56 -18.07
C ASP A 260 -14.82 -22.01 -18.27
N LEU A 261 -14.11 -22.34 -17.19
CA LEU A 261 -12.74 -22.83 -17.25
C LEU A 261 -12.67 -24.26 -17.81
N GLU A 262 -13.56 -25.15 -17.39
CA GLU A 262 -13.59 -26.53 -17.90
C GLU A 262 -14.00 -26.58 -19.38
N ALA A 263 -14.82 -25.64 -19.86
CA ALA A 263 -15.16 -25.50 -21.28
C ALA A 263 -13.94 -25.16 -22.17
N GLN A 264 -12.94 -24.46 -21.62
CA GLN A 264 -11.70 -24.11 -22.31
C GLN A 264 -10.64 -25.21 -22.28
N VAL A 265 -10.86 -26.30 -21.53
CA VAL A 265 -9.92 -27.41 -21.49
C VAL A 265 -9.95 -28.17 -22.81
N THR A 266 -8.84 -28.12 -23.55
CA THR A 266 -8.65 -28.89 -24.78
C THR A 266 -8.71 -30.40 -24.49
N GLN A 267 -9.71 -31.11 -25.03
CA GLN A 267 -9.92 -32.55 -24.80
C GLN A 267 -8.98 -33.49 -25.59
N GLY A 268 -7.76 -33.04 -25.91
CA GLY A 268 -6.78 -33.81 -26.70
C GLY A 268 -5.50 -34.10 -25.91
N SER A 269 -4.93 -35.28 -26.10
CA SER A 269 -3.76 -35.83 -25.38
C SER A 269 -2.44 -35.03 -25.49
N GLY A 270 -2.44 -33.85 -26.11
CA GLY A 270 -1.28 -32.98 -26.28
C GLY A 270 -1.49 -31.50 -25.91
N GLY A 271 -2.71 -31.07 -25.58
CA GLY A 271 -2.99 -29.67 -25.24
C GLY A 271 -2.75 -29.41 -23.75
N ARG A 272 -1.68 -28.67 -23.42
CA ARG A 272 -1.39 -28.26 -22.03
C ARG A 272 -1.67 -26.78 -21.80
N ASP A 273 -2.80 -26.33 -22.29
CA ASP A 273 -3.17 -24.92 -22.22
C ASP A 273 -3.73 -24.54 -20.84
N LEU A 274 -4.61 -25.38 -20.27
CA LEU A 274 -5.28 -25.07 -19.02
C LEU A 274 -5.38 -26.31 -18.10
N LEU A 275 -4.94 -26.13 -16.86
CA LEU A 275 -5.09 -27.09 -15.78
C LEU A 275 -5.99 -26.51 -14.69
N VAL A 276 -7.18 -27.09 -14.53
CA VAL A 276 -8.12 -26.72 -13.47
C VAL A 276 -8.01 -27.75 -12.34
N LEU A 277 -7.62 -27.29 -11.16
CA LEU A 277 -7.44 -28.12 -9.97
C LEU A 277 -8.48 -27.75 -8.91
N GLY A 278 -9.05 -28.76 -8.27
CA GLY A 278 -10.03 -28.58 -7.19
C GLY A 278 -9.65 -29.31 -5.91
N ARG A 279 -10.63 -29.41 -5.02
CA ARG A 279 -10.53 -30.19 -3.80
C ARG A 279 -10.48 -31.70 -4.10
N CYS A 280 -9.63 -32.44 -3.39
CA CYS A 280 -9.55 -33.90 -3.45
C CYS A 280 -10.73 -34.56 -2.72
N GLN A 281 -11.34 -35.58 -3.35
CA GLN A 281 -12.37 -36.40 -2.69
C GLN A 281 -11.69 -37.34 -1.68
N GLY A 282 -12.11 -37.29 -0.40
CA GLY A 282 -11.55 -38.13 0.67
C GLY A 282 -10.46 -37.49 1.54
N GLY A 283 -9.99 -36.29 1.20
CA GLY A 283 -9.19 -35.47 2.12
C GLY A 283 -10.10 -34.81 3.16
N GLY A 284 -9.74 -34.90 4.45
CA GLY A 284 -10.43 -34.15 5.51
C GLY A 284 -10.60 -32.68 5.15
N GLU A 285 -11.66 -32.04 5.66
CA GLU A 285 -11.82 -30.58 5.54
C GLU A 285 -10.52 -29.89 6.01
N GLY A 286 -9.80 -29.27 5.07
CA GLY A 286 -8.61 -28.49 5.39
C GLY A 286 -7.25 -29.06 4.93
N ASN A 287 -7.16 -30.10 4.10
CA ASN A 287 -5.85 -30.40 3.48
C ASN A 287 -5.48 -29.34 2.43
N LEU A 288 -4.72 -28.33 2.87
CA LEU A 288 -4.26 -27.21 2.04
C LEU A 288 -3.10 -27.58 1.10
N THR A 289 -2.47 -28.74 1.32
CA THR A 289 -1.21 -29.12 0.67
C THR A 289 -1.39 -29.91 -0.63
N GLN A 290 -2.62 -30.25 -0.99
CA GLN A 290 -2.93 -31.06 -2.17
C GLN A 290 -4.11 -30.47 -2.96
N ARG A 291 -4.10 -30.71 -4.27
CA ARG A 291 -5.22 -30.42 -5.18
C ARG A 291 -5.44 -31.60 -6.10
N CYS A 292 -6.65 -31.75 -6.62
CA CYS A 292 -6.98 -32.89 -7.46
C CYS A 292 -7.74 -32.51 -8.74
N ARG A 293 -7.54 -33.35 -9.77
CA ARG A 293 -8.31 -33.32 -11.02
C ARG A 293 -8.63 -34.75 -11.44
N GLN A 294 -9.91 -35.07 -11.61
CA GLN A 294 -10.38 -36.37 -12.13
C GLN A 294 -9.74 -37.63 -11.47
N GLY A 295 -9.34 -37.53 -10.19
CA GLY A 295 -8.70 -38.61 -9.43
C GLY A 295 -7.18 -38.45 -9.26
N ASP A 296 -6.51 -37.65 -10.09
CA ASP A 296 -5.08 -37.35 -9.96
C ASP A 296 -4.83 -36.34 -8.86
N THR A 297 -3.78 -36.58 -8.05
CA THR A 297 -3.39 -35.71 -6.93
C THR A 297 -2.12 -34.93 -7.28
N TYR A 298 -2.18 -33.62 -7.06
CA TYR A 298 -1.10 -32.67 -7.30
C TYR A 298 -0.64 -32.04 -5.98
N PRO A 299 0.68 -31.97 -5.72
CA PRO A 299 1.20 -31.24 -4.57
C PRO A 299 1.00 -29.73 -4.76
N TYR A 300 0.47 -29.06 -3.76
CA TYR A 300 0.29 -27.61 -3.73
C TYR A 300 1.19 -26.99 -2.66
N PRO A 301 1.81 -25.81 -2.89
CA PRO A 301 1.82 -25.01 -4.11
C PRO A 301 2.83 -25.51 -5.16
N GLY A 302 3.42 -26.70 -4.97
CA GLY A 302 4.44 -27.27 -5.87
C GLY A 302 4.05 -27.22 -7.36
N VAL A 303 2.79 -27.53 -7.68
CA VAL A 303 2.20 -27.47 -9.02
C VAL A 303 2.19 -26.08 -9.67
N LEU A 304 2.35 -25.01 -8.88
CA LEU A 304 2.43 -23.63 -9.39
C LEU A 304 3.85 -23.24 -9.82
N ARG A 305 4.88 -23.99 -9.40
CA ARG A 305 6.28 -23.59 -9.60
C ARG A 305 6.63 -23.44 -11.08
N VAL A 306 7.63 -22.60 -11.35
CA VAL A 306 8.28 -22.28 -12.65
C VAL A 306 8.48 -23.46 -13.63
N ARG A 307 8.39 -24.72 -13.20
CA ARG A 307 8.51 -25.89 -14.08
C ARG A 307 7.16 -26.41 -14.62
N ASP A 308 6.03 -25.96 -14.07
CA ASP A 308 4.71 -26.50 -14.38
C ASP A 308 3.73 -25.45 -14.93
N ALA A 309 3.72 -24.18 -14.48
CA ALA A 309 2.74 -23.16 -14.90
C ALA A 309 3.39 -21.86 -15.42
N LYS A 310 2.89 -21.25 -16.52
CA LYS A 310 3.29 -19.88 -16.96
C LYS A 310 2.47 -18.79 -16.24
N PHE A 311 1.16 -18.98 -16.23
CA PHE A 311 0.15 -18.09 -15.64
C PHE A 311 -0.65 -18.81 -14.56
N CYS A 312 -1.00 -18.10 -13.49
CA CYS A 312 -1.76 -18.63 -12.37
C CYS A 312 -3.00 -17.77 -12.14
N LEU A 313 -4.18 -18.39 -12.23
CA LEU A 313 -5.44 -17.69 -12.07
C LEU A 313 -5.68 -17.33 -10.61
N VAL A 314 -6.07 -16.08 -10.39
CA VAL A 314 -6.54 -15.51 -9.12
C VAL A 314 -7.96 -15.01 -9.36
N LEU A 315 -8.91 -15.92 -9.22
CA LEU A 315 -10.34 -15.73 -9.48
C LEU A 315 -11.04 -15.18 -8.25
N ARG A 316 -12.15 -14.47 -8.47
CA ARG A 316 -13.08 -14.11 -7.41
C ARG A 316 -13.53 -15.38 -6.65
N GLY A 317 -13.45 -15.30 -5.31
CA GLY A 317 -13.99 -16.32 -4.41
C GLY A 317 -14.87 -15.68 -3.34
N GLY A 318 -15.29 -16.47 -2.35
CA GLY A 318 -16.08 -15.94 -1.22
C GLY A 318 -15.37 -14.77 -0.53
N ARG A 319 -14.06 -14.91 -0.28
CA ARG A 319 -13.18 -13.78 0.05
C ARG A 319 -12.50 -13.27 -1.22
N LEU A 320 -12.47 -11.94 -1.42
CA LEU A 320 -11.74 -11.33 -2.52
C LEU A 320 -10.23 -11.61 -2.39
N GLY A 321 -9.67 -11.32 -1.22
CA GLY A 321 -8.30 -11.67 -0.86
C GLY A 321 -8.14 -13.15 -0.56
N GLN A 322 -7.23 -13.81 -1.26
CA GLN A 322 -6.92 -15.24 -1.10
C GLN A 322 -5.41 -15.48 -1.16
N SER A 323 -4.96 -16.57 -0.54
CA SER A 323 -3.54 -16.93 -0.52
C SER A 323 -2.99 -17.27 -1.91
N VAL A 324 -3.84 -17.61 -2.88
CA VAL A 324 -3.41 -18.02 -4.22
C VAL A 324 -2.59 -16.95 -4.94
N LEU A 325 -2.84 -15.66 -4.69
CA LEU A 325 -1.99 -14.59 -5.19
C LEU A 325 -0.57 -14.68 -4.60
N HIS A 326 -0.47 -14.85 -3.27
CA HIS A 326 0.81 -15.01 -2.57
C HIS A 326 1.55 -16.28 -3.04
N ASP A 327 0.83 -17.39 -3.17
CA ASP A 327 1.36 -18.68 -3.63
C ASP A 327 1.86 -18.60 -5.10
N ALA A 328 1.12 -17.92 -5.98
CA ALA A 328 1.53 -17.69 -7.38
C ALA A 328 2.82 -16.84 -7.46
N MET A 329 2.90 -15.78 -6.66
CA MET A 329 4.08 -14.92 -6.62
C MET A 329 5.32 -15.67 -6.12
N ARG A 330 5.18 -16.43 -5.03
CA ARG A 330 6.23 -17.30 -4.50
C ARG A 330 6.74 -18.27 -5.55
N ALA A 331 5.82 -18.81 -6.34
CA ALA A 331 6.11 -19.79 -7.37
C ALA A 331 6.73 -19.20 -8.65
N GLY A 332 6.81 -17.87 -8.77
CA GLY A 332 7.27 -17.17 -9.98
C GLY A 332 6.30 -17.32 -11.17
N CYS A 333 5.03 -17.57 -10.86
CA CYS A 333 3.94 -17.68 -11.82
C CYS A 333 3.29 -16.30 -11.98
N VAL A 334 3.04 -15.84 -13.20
CA VAL A 334 2.41 -14.53 -13.41
C VAL A 334 0.94 -14.62 -12.98
N PRO A 335 0.49 -13.85 -11.97
CA PRO A 335 -0.90 -13.85 -11.56
C PRO A 335 -1.78 -13.27 -12.66
N VAL A 336 -2.84 -13.98 -13.01
CA VAL A 336 -3.93 -13.51 -13.87
C VAL A 336 -5.13 -13.29 -12.97
N VAL A 337 -5.38 -12.04 -12.64
CA VAL A 337 -6.39 -11.62 -11.66
C VAL A 337 -7.71 -11.42 -12.38
N VAL A 338 -8.71 -12.23 -12.02
CA VAL A 338 -10.08 -12.21 -12.54
C VAL A 338 -11.03 -11.93 -11.38
N ALA A 339 -10.99 -10.69 -10.91
CA ALA A 339 -11.79 -10.19 -9.79
C ALA A 339 -11.87 -8.65 -9.88
N ASP A 340 -12.91 -8.13 -10.50
CA ASP A 340 -12.97 -6.74 -10.98
C ASP A 340 -12.82 -5.70 -9.87
N THR A 341 -13.32 -6.04 -8.68
CA THR A 341 -13.33 -5.11 -7.53
C THR A 341 -12.20 -5.38 -6.53
N TYR A 342 -11.30 -6.32 -6.79
CA TYR A 342 -10.26 -6.67 -5.81
C TYR A 342 -9.12 -5.65 -5.80
N THR A 343 -8.89 -5.02 -4.65
CA THR A 343 -7.74 -4.13 -4.44
C THR A 343 -6.50 -4.97 -4.16
N LEU A 344 -5.55 -4.98 -5.11
CA LEU A 344 -4.31 -5.74 -4.96
C LEU A 344 -3.43 -5.22 -3.81
N PRO A 345 -2.65 -6.11 -3.16
CA PRO A 345 -1.77 -5.74 -2.05
C PRO A 345 -0.78 -4.64 -2.43
N PHE A 346 -0.61 -3.67 -1.53
CA PHE A 346 0.30 -2.54 -1.69
C PHE A 346 0.13 -1.76 -3.01
N SER A 347 -1.08 -1.77 -3.60
CA SER A 347 -1.41 -1.14 -4.89
C SER A 347 -1.15 0.38 -4.97
N GLU A 348 -0.91 1.03 -3.83
CA GLU A 348 -0.48 2.44 -3.79
C GLU A 348 0.99 2.62 -4.19
N VAL A 349 1.83 1.61 -3.97
CA VAL A 349 3.29 1.69 -4.21
C VAL A 349 3.81 0.63 -5.17
N ILE A 350 3.07 -0.45 -5.41
CA ILE A 350 3.42 -1.49 -6.38
C ILE A 350 2.64 -1.26 -7.68
N ASP A 351 3.35 -1.13 -8.79
CA ASP A 351 2.75 -1.11 -10.12
C ASP A 351 2.49 -2.55 -10.59
N TRP A 352 1.27 -3.02 -10.35
CA TRP A 352 0.86 -4.37 -10.70
C TRP A 352 0.84 -4.64 -12.21
N ARG A 353 0.87 -3.62 -13.08
CA ARG A 353 0.92 -3.81 -14.54
C ARG A 353 2.23 -4.47 -15.02
N GLU A 354 3.28 -4.37 -14.20
CA GLU A 354 4.58 -5.00 -14.47
C GLU A 354 4.68 -6.43 -13.93
N ALA A 355 3.72 -6.88 -13.12
CA ALA A 355 3.82 -8.16 -12.40
C ALA A 355 2.57 -9.05 -12.51
N ALA A 356 1.42 -8.52 -12.93
CA ALA A 356 0.17 -9.26 -13.04
C ALA A 356 -0.61 -8.82 -14.29
N ILE A 357 -1.52 -9.67 -14.73
CA ILE A 357 -2.47 -9.39 -15.80
C ILE A 357 -3.86 -9.33 -15.18
N GLN A 358 -4.61 -8.27 -15.44
CA GLN A 358 -6.01 -8.17 -15.01
C GLN A 358 -6.90 -8.49 -16.20
N VAL A 359 -7.84 -9.41 -16.00
CA VAL A 359 -8.86 -9.80 -16.99
C VAL A 359 -10.22 -9.63 -16.33
N TYR A 360 -11.19 -9.07 -17.04
CA TYR A 360 -12.52 -8.87 -16.49
C TYR A 360 -13.21 -10.21 -16.19
N GLU A 361 -14.07 -10.23 -15.16
CA GLU A 361 -14.83 -11.42 -14.80
C GLU A 361 -15.68 -11.97 -15.97
N GLU A 362 -16.17 -11.11 -16.85
CA GLU A 362 -16.93 -11.47 -18.05
C GLU A 362 -16.10 -12.15 -19.16
N ASP A 363 -14.81 -11.85 -19.22
CA ASP A 363 -13.87 -12.37 -20.22
C ASP A 363 -13.21 -13.70 -19.77
N LEU A 364 -13.59 -14.23 -18.60
CA LEU A 364 -13.03 -15.47 -18.06
C LEU A 364 -13.15 -16.65 -19.05
N SER A 365 -14.23 -16.69 -19.82
CA SER A 365 -14.51 -17.73 -20.82
C SER A 365 -13.53 -17.76 -22.01
N ASP A 366 -12.75 -16.69 -22.23
CA ASP A 366 -11.75 -16.57 -23.30
C ASP A 366 -10.32 -16.32 -22.78
N VAL A 367 -10.09 -16.49 -21.46
CA VAL A 367 -8.84 -16.13 -20.79
C VAL A 367 -7.60 -16.77 -21.42
N VAL A 368 -7.70 -18.02 -21.89
CA VAL A 368 -6.57 -18.72 -22.52
C VAL A 368 -6.16 -18.05 -23.83
N ASN A 369 -7.13 -17.62 -24.66
CA ASN A 369 -6.85 -16.99 -25.95
C ASN A 369 -6.34 -15.57 -25.78
N ILE A 370 -6.91 -14.81 -24.83
CA ILE A 370 -6.44 -13.48 -24.43
C ILE A 370 -4.94 -13.54 -24.07
N LEU A 371 -4.54 -14.48 -23.20
CA LEU A 371 -3.14 -14.61 -22.78
C LEU A 371 -2.20 -15.01 -23.92
N LYS A 372 -2.63 -15.89 -24.84
CA LYS A 372 -1.84 -16.28 -26.01
C LYS A 372 -1.67 -15.13 -27.02
N ARG A 373 -2.68 -14.27 -27.15
CA ARG A 373 -2.69 -13.15 -28.09
C ARG A 373 -1.91 -11.95 -27.56
N ASP A 374 -2.10 -11.62 -26.29
CA ASP A 374 -1.70 -10.32 -25.75
C ASP A 374 -0.33 -10.35 -25.04
N VAL A 375 0.24 -11.52 -24.77
CA VAL A 375 1.50 -11.66 -24.01
C VAL A 375 2.55 -12.43 -24.80
N SER A 376 3.64 -11.73 -25.14
CA SER A 376 4.83 -12.35 -25.75
C SER A 376 5.65 -13.14 -24.72
N GLU A 377 6.45 -14.10 -25.17
CA GLU A 377 7.35 -14.86 -24.28
C GLU A 377 8.41 -13.96 -23.60
N GLU A 378 8.83 -12.87 -24.26
CA GLU A 378 9.75 -11.88 -23.69
C GLU A 378 9.07 -11.12 -22.54
N ARG A 379 7.88 -10.56 -22.77
CA ARG A 379 7.11 -9.87 -21.73
C ARG A 379 6.80 -10.81 -20.57
N LEU A 380 6.44 -12.06 -20.86
CA LEU A 380 6.20 -13.08 -19.85
C LEU A 380 7.45 -13.31 -18.96
N ALA A 381 8.63 -13.44 -19.57
CA ALA A 381 9.87 -13.63 -18.83
C ALA A 381 10.20 -12.41 -17.94
N GLU A 382 9.95 -11.19 -18.42
CA GLU A 382 10.11 -9.97 -17.63
C GLU A 382 9.16 -9.92 -16.43
N MET A 383 7.87 -10.20 -16.65
CA MET A 383 6.86 -10.24 -15.60
C MET A 383 7.19 -11.29 -14.54
N GLN A 384 7.65 -12.48 -14.94
CA GLN A 384 8.04 -13.54 -13.99
C GLN A 384 9.21 -13.13 -13.11
N GLN A 385 10.20 -12.44 -13.67
CA GLN A 385 11.31 -11.91 -12.89
C GLN A 385 10.85 -10.78 -11.96
N GLN A 386 9.92 -9.93 -12.41
CA GLN A 386 9.35 -8.87 -11.59
C GLN A 386 8.54 -9.45 -10.41
N VAL A 387 7.69 -10.45 -10.67
CA VAL A 387 6.90 -11.17 -9.65
C VAL A 387 7.80 -11.75 -8.55
N LEU A 388 8.85 -12.48 -8.94
CA LEU A 388 9.78 -13.08 -7.98
C LEU A 388 10.51 -12.03 -7.16
N TRP A 389 10.94 -10.93 -7.79
CA TRP A 389 11.61 -9.85 -7.07
C TRP A 389 10.67 -9.16 -6.09
N LEU A 390 9.45 -8.79 -6.50
CA LEU A 390 8.45 -8.22 -5.60
C LEU A 390 8.19 -9.14 -4.43
N TYR A 391 8.04 -10.45 -4.68
CA TYR A 391 7.87 -11.46 -3.64
C TYR A 391 9.02 -11.44 -2.63
N GLU A 392 10.26 -11.55 -3.11
CA GLU A 392 11.48 -11.53 -2.28
C GLU A 392 11.62 -10.23 -1.47
N GLN A 393 11.15 -9.09 -1.99
CA GLN A 393 11.27 -7.79 -1.32
C GLN A 393 10.17 -7.48 -0.31
N TYR A 394 8.91 -7.88 -0.60
CA TYR A 394 7.74 -7.35 0.12
C TYR A 394 6.79 -8.42 0.68
N PHE A 395 6.85 -9.66 0.17
CA PHE A 395 5.85 -10.69 0.47
C PHE A 395 6.42 -11.98 1.07
N ALA A 396 7.75 -12.12 1.17
CA ALA A 396 8.39 -13.38 1.53
C ALA A 396 8.03 -13.88 2.93
N SER A 397 7.79 -12.98 3.89
CA SER A 397 7.41 -13.31 5.26
C SER A 397 6.40 -12.33 5.84
N VAL A 398 5.76 -12.71 6.96
CA VAL A 398 4.91 -11.79 7.75
C VAL A 398 5.70 -10.56 8.20
N ARG A 399 7.00 -10.73 8.51
CA ARG A 399 7.90 -9.62 8.82
C ARG A 399 8.02 -8.64 7.64
N ASP A 400 8.26 -9.13 6.43
CA ASP A 400 8.40 -8.28 5.24
C ASP A 400 7.10 -7.53 4.93
N ILE A 401 5.95 -8.19 5.06
CA ILE A 401 4.63 -7.59 4.90
C ILE A 401 4.40 -6.47 5.93
N THR A 402 4.75 -6.74 7.19
CA THR A 402 4.59 -5.78 8.30
C THR A 402 5.49 -4.57 8.11
N LEU A 403 6.78 -4.79 7.83
CA LEU A 403 7.72 -3.70 7.58
C LEU A 403 7.37 -2.91 6.33
N THR A 404 6.84 -3.56 5.28
CA THR A 404 6.35 -2.88 4.08
C THR A 404 5.14 -1.99 4.39
N THR A 405 4.22 -2.46 5.23
CA THR A 405 3.08 -1.67 5.71
C THR A 405 3.54 -0.42 6.46
N LEU A 406 4.50 -0.55 7.40
CA LEU A 406 5.06 0.58 8.13
C LEU A 406 5.83 1.55 7.22
N LYS A 407 6.55 1.01 6.24
CA LYS A 407 7.25 1.78 5.20
C LYS A 407 6.28 2.64 4.39
N ILE A 408 5.13 2.11 3.99
CA ILE A 408 4.09 2.88 3.28
C ILE A 408 3.55 4.00 4.19
N LEU A 409 3.24 3.70 5.45
CA LEU A 409 2.79 4.72 6.40
C LEU A 409 3.83 5.81 6.63
N ASN A 410 5.11 5.44 6.73
CA ASN A 410 6.20 6.40 6.87
C ASN A 410 6.25 7.37 5.68
N ASP A 411 6.14 6.85 4.46
CA ASP A 411 6.14 7.65 3.24
C ASP A 411 4.90 8.58 3.17
N ARG A 412 3.73 8.13 3.65
CA ARG A 412 2.52 8.97 3.78
C ARG A 412 2.68 10.09 4.82
N VAL A 413 3.29 9.79 5.97
CA VAL A 413 3.46 10.76 7.07
C VAL A 413 4.57 11.77 6.77
N PHE A 414 5.61 11.37 6.03
CA PHE A 414 6.72 12.23 5.65
C PHE A 414 6.89 12.32 4.11
N PRO A 415 5.94 12.96 3.38
CA PRO A 415 5.96 12.99 1.91
C PRO A 415 7.26 13.54 1.31
N ALA A 416 7.89 14.51 1.97
CA ALA A 416 9.15 15.10 1.50
C ALA A 416 10.32 14.10 1.41
N HIS A 417 10.24 12.97 2.11
CA HIS A 417 11.25 11.91 2.12
C HIS A 417 10.68 10.57 1.64
N ALA A 418 9.47 10.59 1.06
CA ALA A 418 8.83 9.40 0.52
C ALA A 418 9.66 8.81 -0.62
N ARG A 419 9.61 7.49 -0.77
CA ARG A 419 10.21 6.83 -1.93
C ARG A 419 9.36 7.12 -3.16
N SER A 420 10.01 7.38 -4.29
CA SER A 420 9.33 7.43 -5.58
C SER A 420 8.75 6.07 -5.94
N LEU A 421 7.70 6.07 -6.78
CA LEU A 421 7.11 4.86 -7.31
C LEU A 421 8.14 3.99 -8.05
N ASP A 422 9.06 4.62 -8.78
CA ASP A 422 10.19 3.94 -9.42
C ASP A 422 11.05 3.15 -8.41
N LYS A 423 11.38 3.74 -7.26
CA LYS A 423 12.19 3.07 -6.24
C LYS A 423 11.49 1.87 -5.60
N TRP A 424 10.16 1.83 -5.61
CA TRP A 424 9.38 0.69 -5.14
C TRP A 424 9.30 -0.45 -6.18
N ASN A 425 9.49 -0.16 -7.47
CA ASN A 425 9.24 -1.13 -8.54
C ASN A 425 10.50 -1.51 -9.34
N THR A 426 11.60 -0.77 -9.18
CA THR A 426 12.82 -0.97 -9.96
C THR A 426 13.74 -2.01 -9.33
N ARG A 427 13.92 -3.11 -10.07
CA ARG A 427 14.87 -4.18 -9.75
C ARG A 427 16.32 -3.65 -9.82
N PRO A 428 17.15 -3.84 -8.78
CA PRO A 428 18.57 -3.48 -8.84
C PRO A 428 19.26 -4.28 -9.95
N ARG A 429 19.53 -3.65 -11.10
CA ARG A 429 20.33 -4.24 -12.18
C ARG A 429 21.81 -3.89 -11.94
N PRO A 430 22.71 -4.87 -11.70
CA PRO A 430 24.12 -4.58 -11.41
C PRO A 430 24.89 -3.85 -12.53
N SER A 431 24.30 -3.70 -13.72
CA SER A 431 24.99 -3.19 -14.92
C SER A 431 24.15 -2.27 -15.79
N ALA A 432 22.95 -1.86 -15.37
CA ALA A 432 22.17 -0.89 -16.13
C ALA A 432 22.69 0.52 -15.84
N VAL A 433 23.38 1.12 -16.81
CA VAL A 433 23.54 2.57 -16.85
C VAL A 433 22.14 3.13 -17.05
N ASN A 434 21.52 3.68 -16.01
CA ASN A 434 20.27 4.40 -16.14
C ASN A 434 20.53 5.57 -17.09
N ASN A 435 20.08 5.45 -18.33
CA ASN A 435 20.14 6.54 -19.29
C ASN A 435 19.22 7.65 -18.76
N PRO A 436 19.75 8.83 -18.40
CA PRO A 436 18.99 9.88 -17.71
C PRO A 436 17.82 10.44 -18.53
N LEU A 437 17.67 10.02 -19.78
CA LEU A 437 16.56 10.37 -20.68
C LEU A 437 15.26 9.57 -20.46
N PHE A 438 15.28 8.50 -19.65
CA PHE A 438 14.10 7.62 -19.45
C PHE A 438 13.66 7.52 -17.97
N LEU A 439 13.78 8.60 -17.20
CA LEU A 439 13.01 8.70 -15.96
C LEU A 439 11.53 8.88 -16.33
N PRO A 440 10.58 8.09 -15.77
CA PRO A 440 9.17 8.41 -15.89
C PRO A 440 8.90 9.62 -14.99
N LEU A 441 9.18 10.81 -15.52
CA LEU A 441 8.80 12.12 -14.98
C LEU A 441 7.45 12.58 -15.51
N THR A 442 6.65 11.69 -16.10
CA THR A 442 5.29 12.03 -16.50
C THR A 442 4.37 11.82 -15.32
N ALA A 443 3.91 12.93 -14.74
CA ALA A 443 2.74 12.97 -13.88
C ALA A 443 1.60 12.11 -14.49
N PRO A 444 0.78 11.42 -13.68
CA PRO A 444 -0.30 10.60 -14.20
C PRO A 444 -1.19 11.45 -15.12
N ALA A 445 -1.32 11.02 -16.38
CA ALA A 445 -2.20 11.65 -17.34
C ALA A 445 -3.66 11.39 -16.94
N SER A 446 -4.28 12.28 -16.13
CA SER A 446 -5.75 12.33 -16.04
C SER A 446 -6.42 13.52 -15.34
N GLU A 447 -5.73 14.49 -14.72
CA GLU A 447 -6.46 15.58 -14.02
C GLU A 447 -6.11 17.02 -14.44
N GLY A 448 -5.09 17.24 -15.27
CA GLY A 448 -4.64 18.58 -15.64
C GLY A 448 -4.03 19.36 -14.48
N PHE A 449 -4.01 20.69 -14.56
CA PHE A 449 -3.55 21.57 -13.47
C PHE A 449 -4.52 22.73 -13.20
N THR A 450 -4.49 23.25 -11.98
CA THR A 450 -5.20 24.48 -11.58
C THR A 450 -4.25 25.68 -11.65
N ALA A 451 -4.61 26.69 -12.45
CA ALA A 451 -3.87 27.95 -12.51
C ALA A 451 -4.34 28.89 -11.39
N VAL A 452 -3.43 29.32 -10.52
CA VAL A 452 -3.68 30.28 -9.44
C VAL A 452 -3.05 31.61 -9.81
N ILE A 453 -3.90 32.60 -10.11
CA ILE A 453 -3.47 33.93 -10.58
C ILE A 453 -3.72 34.95 -9.48
N LEU A 454 -2.65 35.57 -8.96
CA LEU A 454 -2.76 36.67 -8.01
C LEU A 454 -2.92 37.99 -8.77
N THR A 455 -3.93 38.80 -8.42
CA THR A 455 -4.13 40.11 -9.06
C THR A 455 -4.37 41.25 -8.07
N TYR A 456 -3.84 42.43 -8.41
CA TYR A 456 -4.11 43.67 -7.68
C TYR A 456 -4.34 44.83 -8.67
N ASP A 457 -5.62 45.10 -8.98
CA ASP A 457 -6.07 46.24 -9.80
C ASP A 457 -5.49 46.31 -11.23
N ARG A 458 -5.16 45.16 -11.84
CA ARG A 458 -4.66 45.06 -13.23
C ARG A 458 -5.54 44.18 -14.10
N LEU A 459 -6.77 44.63 -14.34
CA LEU A 459 -7.80 43.84 -15.04
C LEU A 459 -7.43 43.49 -16.48
N GLU A 460 -6.83 44.41 -17.24
CA GLU A 460 -6.48 44.17 -18.64
C GLU A 460 -5.42 43.08 -18.78
N SER A 461 -4.35 43.16 -17.99
CA SER A 461 -3.27 42.16 -17.96
C SER A 461 -3.77 40.81 -17.47
N LEU A 462 -4.57 40.80 -16.40
CA LEU A 462 -5.22 39.59 -15.89
C LEU A 462 -6.03 38.87 -16.99
N PHE A 463 -6.83 39.61 -17.76
CA PHE A 463 -7.66 39.01 -18.81
C PHE A 463 -6.82 38.45 -19.96
N GLN A 464 -5.69 39.09 -20.30
CA GLN A 464 -4.74 38.56 -21.28
C GLN A 464 -4.10 37.26 -20.79
N VAL A 465 -3.67 37.20 -19.52
CA VAL A 465 -3.09 35.98 -18.93
C VAL A 465 -4.11 34.85 -18.91
N ILE A 466 -5.36 35.12 -18.52
CA ILE A 466 -6.44 34.11 -18.52
C ILE A 466 -6.70 33.57 -19.93
N GLN A 467 -6.72 34.44 -20.95
CA GLN A 467 -6.94 34.01 -22.34
C GLN A 467 -5.79 33.17 -22.88
N MET A 468 -4.55 33.49 -22.54
CA MET A 468 -3.37 32.71 -22.90
C MET A 468 -3.38 31.35 -22.20
N MET A 469 -3.70 31.31 -20.89
CA MET A 469 -3.85 30.06 -20.14
C MET A 469 -4.93 29.15 -20.71
N ALA A 470 -6.07 29.73 -21.15
CA ALA A 470 -7.17 28.97 -21.73
C ALA A 470 -6.83 28.24 -23.04
N GLN A 471 -5.67 28.50 -23.64
CA GLN A 471 -5.17 27.77 -24.81
C GLN A 471 -4.37 26.52 -24.43
N VAL A 472 -3.98 26.36 -23.15
CA VAL A 472 -3.20 25.21 -22.68
C VAL A 472 -4.11 23.98 -22.55
N PRO A 473 -3.82 22.87 -23.25
CA PRO A 473 -4.67 21.68 -23.24
C PRO A 473 -4.88 21.07 -21.85
N SER A 474 -3.84 21.07 -21.02
CA SER A 474 -3.89 20.47 -19.68
C SER A 474 -4.47 21.38 -18.59
N LEU A 475 -4.96 22.58 -18.93
CA LEU A 475 -5.59 23.45 -17.94
C LEU A 475 -6.96 22.88 -17.54
N ALA A 476 -7.15 22.62 -16.24
CA ALA A 476 -8.40 22.09 -15.71
C ALA A 476 -9.27 23.18 -15.07
N LYS A 477 -8.66 24.17 -14.40
CA LYS A 477 -9.38 25.22 -13.66
C LYS A 477 -8.54 26.49 -13.51
N VAL A 478 -9.20 27.64 -13.44
CA VAL A 478 -8.58 28.93 -13.11
C VAL A 478 -9.12 29.47 -11.78
N LEU A 479 -8.23 29.74 -10.84
CA LEU A 479 -8.51 30.40 -9.57
C LEU A 479 -7.85 31.77 -9.56
N VAL A 480 -8.65 32.83 -9.49
CA VAL A 480 -8.17 34.20 -9.37
C VAL A 480 -8.22 34.64 -7.92
N VAL A 481 -7.05 34.91 -7.35
CA VAL A 481 -6.89 35.44 -6.01
C VAL A 481 -6.94 36.97 -6.09
N TRP A 482 -8.11 37.52 -5.77
CA TRP A 482 -8.39 38.94 -5.84
C TRP A 482 -7.85 39.66 -4.60
N ASN A 483 -6.71 40.33 -4.75
CA ASN A 483 -5.95 40.87 -3.63
C ASN A 483 -6.32 42.32 -3.26
N ASN A 484 -7.36 42.89 -3.89
CA ASN A 484 -7.82 44.25 -3.65
C ASN A 484 -9.05 44.27 -2.73
N GLN A 485 -8.90 44.80 -1.51
CA GLN A 485 -9.99 44.89 -0.52
C GLN A 485 -10.88 46.12 -0.75
N LYS A 486 -10.34 47.17 -1.39
CA LYS A 486 -11.04 48.45 -1.59
C LYS A 486 -12.00 48.42 -2.77
N LYS A 487 -11.75 47.52 -3.73
CA LYS A 487 -12.51 47.40 -4.98
C LYS A 487 -12.99 45.94 -5.13
N PRO A 488 -14.30 45.68 -5.25
CA PRO A 488 -14.79 44.33 -5.49
C PRO A 488 -14.39 43.85 -6.89
N PRO A 489 -14.33 42.52 -7.12
CA PRO A 489 -14.13 41.98 -8.46
C PRO A 489 -15.27 42.43 -9.40
N PRO A 490 -14.98 42.64 -10.71
CA PRO A 490 -15.97 43.07 -11.68
C PRO A 490 -17.08 42.01 -11.86
N GLN A 491 -18.23 42.45 -12.37
CA GLN A 491 -19.36 41.56 -12.68
C GLN A 491 -18.94 40.42 -13.61
N ALA A 492 -19.51 39.22 -13.41
CA ALA A 492 -19.17 38.00 -14.14
C ALA A 492 -19.24 38.14 -15.68
N SER A 493 -20.08 39.06 -16.20
CA SER A 493 -20.21 39.33 -17.64
C SER A 493 -18.97 39.95 -18.28
N LEU A 494 -18.11 40.60 -17.50
CA LEU A 494 -16.89 41.27 -17.98
C LEU A 494 -15.69 40.32 -18.06
N TRP A 495 -15.79 39.12 -17.51
CA TRP A 495 -14.70 38.15 -17.50
C TRP A 495 -14.58 37.43 -18.84
N PRO A 496 -13.36 37.02 -19.24
CA PRO A 496 -13.15 36.21 -20.44
C PRO A 496 -13.96 34.91 -20.38
N LYS A 497 -14.64 34.58 -21.49
CA LYS A 497 -15.35 33.29 -21.63
C LYS A 497 -14.33 32.23 -22.04
N ILE A 498 -14.05 31.31 -21.13
CA ILE A 498 -13.09 30.22 -21.33
C ILE A 498 -13.79 28.86 -21.18
N GLY A 499 -13.20 27.81 -21.73
CA GLY A 499 -13.77 26.45 -21.72
C GLY A 499 -13.66 25.70 -20.38
N VAL A 500 -13.00 26.30 -19.39
CA VAL A 500 -12.73 25.72 -18.07
C VAL A 500 -13.39 26.54 -16.95
N PRO A 501 -13.69 25.96 -15.78
CA PRO A 501 -14.25 26.73 -14.66
C PRO A 501 -13.31 27.83 -14.18
N LEU A 502 -13.83 29.05 -14.01
CA LEU A 502 -13.14 30.20 -13.43
C LEU A 502 -13.80 30.58 -12.11
N LYS A 503 -13.00 30.64 -11.04
CA LYS A 503 -13.42 31.08 -9.69
C LYS A 503 -12.61 32.27 -9.23
N VAL A 504 -13.25 33.16 -8.49
CA VAL A 504 -12.62 34.38 -7.96
C VAL A 504 -12.79 34.39 -6.44
N VAL A 505 -11.68 34.45 -5.71
CA VAL A 505 -11.68 34.50 -4.24
C VAL A 505 -11.08 35.84 -3.80
N GLN A 506 -11.89 36.63 -3.09
CA GLN A 506 -11.44 37.90 -2.52
C GLN A 506 -10.76 37.68 -1.18
N THR A 507 -9.51 38.17 -1.06
CA THR A 507 -8.71 37.99 0.16
C THR A 507 -9.04 39.04 1.22
N ARG A 508 -8.87 38.68 2.50
CA ARG A 508 -9.12 39.58 3.64
C ARG A 508 -8.08 40.69 3.77
N GLU A 509 -6.86 40.44 3.30
CA GLU A 509 -5.72 41.37 3.38
C GLU A 509 -4.85 41.27 2.12
N ASN A 510 -4.24 42.38 1.70
CA ASN A 510 -3.33 42.41 0.55
C ASN A 510 -1.96 41.80 0.91
N LYS A 511 -1.75 40.52 0.59
CA LYS A 511 -0.48 39.81 0.79
C LYS A 511 -0.08 39.03 -0.45
N LEU A 512 1.22 39.02 -0.79
CA LEU A 512 1.77 38.19 -1.86
C LEU A 512 1.63 36.69 -1.56
N SER A 513 1.67 36.32 -0.28
CA SER A 513 1.54 34.93 0.17
C SER A 513 0.16 34.33 -0.04
N ASN A 514 -0.86 35.14 -0.35
CA ASN A 514 -2.24 34.65 -0.51
C ASN A 514 -2.37 33.61 -1.62
N ARG A 515 -1.54 33.70 -2.68
CA ARG A 515 -1.53 32.71 -3.77
C ARG A 515 -1.06 31.31 -3.37
N PHE A 516 -0.50 31.14 -2.16
CA PHE A 516 0.00 29.87 -1.64
C PHE A 516 -0.93 29.27 -0.57
N TYR A 517 -2.12 29.84 -0.37
CA TYR A 517 -3.10 29.31 0.57
C TYR A 517 -3.78 28.07 -0.04
N PRO A 518 -4.06 27.01 0.74
CA PRO A 518 -4.77 25.83 0.26
C PRO A 518 -6.27 26.12 0.13
N TYR A 519 -6.66 26.76 -0.98
CA TYR A 519 -8.06 27.06 -1.29
C TYR A 519 -8.84 25.78 -1.60
N GLU A 520 -10.09 25.70 -1.11
CA GLU A 520 -10.98 24.54 -1.34
C GLU A 520 -11.33 24.37 -2.82
N GLU A 521 -11.17 25.43 -3.63
CA GLU A 521 -11.40 25.38 -5.08
C GLU A 521 -10.28 24.70 -5.86
N ILE A 522 -9.14 24.36 -5.23
CA ILE A 522 -8.03 23.64 -5.87
C ILE A 522 -8.29 22.14 -5.75
N ASP A 523 -8.79 21.54 -6.84
CA ASP A 523 -9.17 20.12 -6.90
C ASP A 523 -8.14 19.25 -7.64
N THR A 524 -7.09 19.86 -8.19
CA THR A 524 -6.06 19.15 -8.99
C THR A 524 -4.76 18.98 -8.20
N GLU A 525 -4.06 17.87 -8.44
CA GLU A 525 -2.75 17.61 -7.83
C GLU A 525 -1.68 18.64 -8.25
N CYS A 526 -1.73 19.14 -9.49
CA CYS A 526 -0.77 20.12 -10.01
C CYS A 526 -1.32 21.56 -9.95
N ILE A 527 -0.48 22.51 -9.51
CA ILE A 527 -0.82 23.92 -9.33
C ILE A 527 0.19 24.80 -10.07
N LEU A 528 -0.30 25.66 -10.95
CA LEU A 528 0.51 26.70 -11.59
C LEU A 528 0.23 28.06 -10.95
N ALA A 529 1.13 28.56 -10.11
CA ALA A 529 1.03 29.90 -9.53
C ALA A 529 1.70 30.94 -10.44
N ILE A 530 0.94 31.93 -10.90
CA ILE A 530 1.41 32.98 -11.82
C ILE A 530 0.93 34.38 -11.39
N ASP A 531 1.68 35.40 -11.78
CA ASP A 531 1.29 36.81 -11.61
C ASP A 531 0.49 37.34 -12.81
N ASP A 532 -0.32 38.37 -12.58
CA ASP A 532 -1.26 38.93 -13.56
C ASP A 532 -0.62 39.71 -14.71
N ASP A 533 0.69 39.90 -14.73
CA ASP A 533 1.45 40.62 -15.76
C ASP A 533 2.44 39.74 -16.54
N ILE A 534 2.43 38.42 -16.32
CA ILE A 534 3.31 37.48 -17.04
C ILE A 534 2.68 37.08 -18.37
N ASN A 535 3.12 37.74 -19.45
CA ASN A 535 2.67 37.50 -20.83
C ASN A 535 3.76 36.95 -21.77
N MET A 536 4.94 36.61 -21.24
CA MET A 536 6.09 36.12 -22.02
C MET A 536 6.15 34.60 -22.18
N MET A 537 5.19 33.86 -21.61
CA MET A 537 5.13 32.40 -21.72
C MET A 537 4.10 32.00 -22.78
N THR A 538 4.48 31.04 -23.62
CA THR A 538 3.57 30.46 -24.62
C THR A 538 2.79 29.27 -24.05
N ALA A 539 1.65 28.96 -24.66
CA ALA A 539 0.85 27.80 -24.27
C ALA A 539 1.65 26.49 -24.39
N ASP A 540 2.50 26.39 -25.41
CA ASP A 540 3.37 25.21 -25.64
C ASP A 540 4.42 25.04 -24.53
N GLU A 541 5.03 26.14 -24.05
CA GLU A 541 5.99 26.10 -22.94
C GLU A 541 5.32 25.69 -21.62
N LEU A 542 4.09 26.15 -21.39
CA LEU A 542 3.32 25.79 -20.20
C LEU A 542 2.87 24.33 -20.24
N GLU A 543 2.40 23.87 -21.40
CA GLU A 543 2.03 22.47 -21.62
C GLU A 543 3.25 21.56 -21.45
N PHE A 544 4.39 21.93 -22.06
CA PHE A 544 5.63 21.21 -21.88
C PHE A 544 6.04 21.17 -20.40
N GLY A 545 5.99 22.30 -19.70
CA GLY A 545 6.29 22.39 -18.28
C GLY A 545 5.41 21.50 -17.40
N TYR A 546 4.12 21.35 -17.76
CA TYR A 546 3.21 20.42 -17.10
C TYR A 546 3.52 18.95 -17.39
N GLN A 547 3.88 18.62 -18.64
CA GLN A 547 4.16 17.24 -19.05
C GLN A 547 5.49 16.68 -18.52
N VAL A 548 6.47 17.55 -18.24
CA VAL A 548 7.82 17.14 -17.79
C VAL A 548 8.12 17.40 -16.31
N GLY A 549 7.25 18.13 -15.61
CA GLY A 549 7.38 18.46 -14.20
C GLY A 549 6.69 17.45 -13.30
#